data_AF-A0A9E4EMZ9-F1
#
_entry.id   AF-A0A9E4EMZ9-F1
#
_cell.length_a   1.000
_cell.length_b   1.000
_cell.length_c   1.000
_cell.angle_alpha   90.00
_cell.angle_beta   90.00
_cell.angle_gamma   90.00
#
_symmetry.space_group_name_H-M   'P 1'
#
loop_
_entity.id
_entity.type
_entity.pdbx_description
1 polymer ?
#
loop_
_entity_poly.entity_id
_entity_poly.type
_entity_poly.pdbx_seq_one_letter_code
_entity_poly.pdbx_strand_id
1 'polypeptide(L)'
;MDRVSGFWKSVWTGLQSRYLSPILITCILIGGQVTFGFLESLGQTLTAILSSVLVEFALGRLTWGVWPGLVSAYITGISVGILIRSPLFWPYVLCSVLSIASKYVLRWRGRHLWNPSNFGVSIMLFLAPEVVAGLSIQWGNTLSVMVIIWVLGSAALWRLRRFHICAVYVISFLAFALIRCLFTDQAYLTSI
;
A
#
# COMPACT_ATOMS: atom_id res chain seq x y z
N MET A 1 -37.61 -3.84 23.43
CA MET A 1 -36.99 -4.66 22.36
C MET A 1 -35.63 -4.06 21.98
N ASP A 2 -34.77 -3.81 22.97
CA ASP A 2 -33.67 -2.83 22.84
C ASP A 2 -32.26 -3.42 22.94
N ARG A 3 -32.12 -4.71 23.26
CA ARG A 3 -30.80 -5.39 23.28
C ARG A 3 -30.32 -5.84 21.91
N VAL A 4 -31.24 -6.10 20.97
CA VAL A 4 -30.92 -6.59 19.63
C VAL A 4 -30.26 -5.48 18.79
N SER A 5 -30.74 -4.23 18.88
CA SER A 5 -30.19 -3.10 18.12
C SER A 5 -28.75 -2.74 18.51
N GLY A 6 -28.37 -2.95 19.78
CA GLY A 6 -27.01 -2.72 20.28
C GLY A 6 -26.00 -3.77 19.81
N PHE A 7 -26.41 -5.05 19.73
CA PHE A 7 -25.58 -6.13 19.20
C PHE A 7 -25.29 -5.92 17.72
N TRP A 8 -26.31 -5.61 16.91
CA TRP A 8 -26.13 -5.33 15.49
C TRP A 8 -25.30 -4.07 15.23
N LYS A 9 -25.48 -2.98 16.00
CA LYS A 9 -24.61 -1.79 15.89
C LYS A 9 -23.16 -2.08 16.26
N SER A 10 -22.91 -2.88 17.30
CA SER A 10 -21.56 -3.27 17.74
C SER A 10 -20.86 -4.21 16.75
N VAL A 11 -21.60 -5.17 16.19
CA VAL A 11 -21.12 -6.06 15.13
C VAL A 11 -20.85 -5.25 13.86
N TRP A 12 -21.71 -4.30 13.51
CA TRP A 12 -21.54 -3.42 12.35
C TRP A 12 -20.33 -2.50 12.49
N THR A 13 -20.10 -1.89 13.66
CA THR A 13 -18.92 -1.03 13.91
C THR A 13 -17.62 -1.85 14.01
N GLY A 14 -17.68 -3.06 14.56
CA GLY A 14 -16.54 -3.99 14.62
C GLY A 14 -16.12 -4.52 13.24
N LEU A 15 -17.09 -4.90 12.40
CA LEU A 15 -16.87 -5.29 10.99
C LEU A 15 -16.37 -4.09 10.16
N GLN A 16 -16.92 -2.89 10.39
CA GLN A 16 -16.51 -1.64 9.72
C GLN A 16 -15.07 -1.21 10.03
N SER A 17 -14.44 -1.60 11.14
CA SER A 17 -13.06 -1.16 11.39
C SER A 17 -12.01 -2.07 10.76
N ARG A 18 -12.24 -3.40 10.75
CA ARG A 18 -11.20 -4.37 10.34
C ARG A 18 -11.21 -4.67 8.84
N TYR A 19 -12.39 -4.64 8.21
CA TYR A 19 -12.53 -5.00 6.80
C TYR A 19 -12.76 -3.81 5.87
N LEU A 20 -12.95 -2.60 6.39
CA LEU A 20 -13.11 -1.41 5.55
C LEU A 20 -11.86 -1.13 4.72
N SER A 21 -10.67 -1.18 5.31
CA SER A 21 -9.42 -0.98 4.58
C SER A 21 -9.20 -1.96 3.41
N PRO A 22 -9.33 -3.30 3.59
CA PRO A 22 -9.19 -4.23 2.48
C PRO A 22 -10.34 -4.11 1.47
N ILE A 23 -11.58 -3.79 1.89
CA ILE A 23 -12.67 -3.56 0.93
C ILE A 23 -12.38 -2.33 0.07
N LEU A 24 -11.98 -1.21 0.69
CA LEU A 24 -11.63 0.01 -0.02
C LEU A 24 -10.47 -0.21 -0.99
N ILE A 25 -9.38 -0.86 -0.55
CA ILE A 25 -8.24 -1.10 -1.45
C ILE A 25 -8.62 -2.01 -2.61
N THR A 26 -9.47 -3.02 -2.39
CA THR A 26 -9.96 -3.90 -3.46
C THR A 26 -10.91 -3.16 -4.42
N CYS A 27 -11.80 -2.29 -3.92
CA CYS A 27 -12.65 -1.46 -4.77
C CYS A 27 -11.80 -0.49 -5.62
N ILE A 28 -10.77 0.12 -5.02
CA ILE A 28 -9.83 0.99 -5.73
C ILE A 28 -9.04 0.19 -6.77
N LEU A 29 -8.57 -1.01 -6.42
CA LEU A 29 -7.87 -1.92 -7.33
C LEU A 29 -8.73 -2.27 -8.55
N ILE A 30 -9.98 -2.68 -8.31
CA ILE A 30 -10.93 -3.03 -9.38
C ILE A 30 -11.24 -1.80 -10.23
N GLY A 31 -11.57 -0.66 -9.60
CA GLY A 31 -11.90 0.57 -10.30
C GLY A 31 -10.76 1.06 -11.18
N GLY A 32 -9.53 1.08 -10.66
CA GLY A 32 -8.34 1.42 -11.43
C GLY A 32 -8.03 0.41 -12.53
N GLN A 33 -8.26 -0.90 -12.30
CA GLN A 33 -8.00 -1.91 -13.33
C GLN A 33 -8.95 -1.77 -14.52
N VAL A 34 -10.24 -1.51 -14.26
CA VAL A 34 -11.24 -1.34 -15.31
C VAL A 34 -11.00 -0.05 -16.11
N THR A 35 -10.52 1.01 -15.46
CA THR A 35 -10.35 2.32 -16.09
C THR A 35 -9.00 2.51 -16.77
N PHE A 36 -7.92 2.03 -16.16
CA PHE A 36 -6.54 2.28 -16.61
C PHE A 36 -5.75 1.02 -16.96
N GLY A 37 -6.23 -0.17 -16.60
CA GLY A 37 -5.48 -1.41 -16.79
C GLY A 37 -4.10 -1.37 -16.11
N PHE A 38 -4.00 -0.74 -14.94
CA PHE A 38 -2.71 -0.45 -14.33
C PHE A 38 -1.96 -1.70 -13.84
N LEU A 39 -2.65 -2.84 -13.69
CA LEU A 39 -1.99 -4.11 -13.38
C LEU A 39 -1.32 -4.68 -14.63
N GLU A 40 -0.09 -5.17 -14.46
CA GLU A 40 0.62 -5.86 -15.54
C GLU A 40 -0.04 -7.19 -15.89
N SER A 41 -0.39 -7.96 -14.86
CA SER A 41 -1.18 -9.17 -14.99
C SER A 41 -1.93 -9.47 -13.72
N LEU A 42 -3.19 -9.92 -13.87
CA LEU A 42 -3.97 -10.45 -12.76
C LEU A 42 -3.30 -11.69 -12.15
N GLY A 43 -2.61 -12.49 -12.96
CA GLY A 43 -1.88 -13.68 -12.50
C GLY A 43 -0.74 -13.31 -11.56
N GLN A 44 0.07 -12.31 -11.92
CA GLN A 44 1.19 -11.85 -11.10
C GLN A 44 0.71 -11.27 -9.76
N THR A 45 -0.35 -10.49 -9.78
CA THR A 45 -0.94 -9.94 -8.54
C THR A 45 -1.54 -11.03 -7.66
N LEU A 46 -2.19 -12.03 -8.26
CA LEU A 46 -2.66 -13.19 -7.53
C LEU A 46 -1.50 -13.95 -6.89
N THR A 47 -0.38 -14.13 -7.59
CA THR A 47 0.82 -14.74 -6.99
C THR A 47 1.40 -13.92 -5.84
N ALA A 48 1.37 -12.59 -5.93
CA ALA A 48 1.77 -11.71 -4.83
C ALA A 48 0.86 -11.88 -3.60
N ILE A 49 -0.46 -11.95 -3.80
CA ILE A 49 -1.44 -12.16 -2.72
C ILE A 49 -1.24 -13.54 -2.09
N LEU A 50 -1.21 -14.60 -2.90
CA LEU A 50 -1.08 -15.96 -2.41
C LEU A 50 0.24 -16.16 -1.64
N SER A 51 1.37 -15.69 -2.18
CA SER A 51 2.65 -15.76 -1.49
C SER A 51 2.64 -14.99 -0.17
N SER A 52 2.07 -13.78 -0.14
CA SER A 52 1.99 -12.99 1.10
C SER A 52 1.16 -13.69 2.18
N VAL A 53 0.03 -14.30 1.80
CA VAL A 53 -0.86 -15.02 2.71
C VAL A 53 -0.21 -16.30 3.22
N LEU A 54 0.41 -17.09 2.34
CA LEU A 54 1.10 -18.33 2.69
C LEU A 54 2.27 -18.07 3.64
N VAL A 55 3.08 -17.05 3.36
CA VAL A 55 4.22 -16.68 4.20
C VAL A 55 3.75 -16.13 5.55
N GLU A 56 2.68 -15.33 5.58
CA GLU A 56 2.11 -14.85 6.84
C GLU A 56 1.60 -16.03 7.69
N PHE A 57 0.94 -16.99 7.06
CA PHE A 57 0.44 -18.19 7.72
C PHE A 57 1.59 -19.03 8.31
N ALA A 58 2.63 -19.29 7.50
CA ALA A 58 3.80 -20.05 7.92
C ALA A 58 4.59 -19.35 9.03
N LEU A 59 4.96 -18.08 8.83
CA LEU A 59 5.75 -17.32 9.81
C LEU A 59 4.97 -17.05 11.08
N GLY A 60 3.67 -16.71 10.99
CA GLY A 60 2.84 -16.50 12.16
C GLY A 60 2.76 -17.75 13.05
N ARG A 61 2.57 -18.92 12.42
CA ARG A 61 2.57 -20.19 13.13
C ARG A 61 3.92 -20.52 13.74
N LEU A 62 5.02 -20.28 13.02
CA LEU A 62 6.38 -20.58 13.49
C LEU A 62 6.85 -19.64 14.61
N THR A 63 6.60 -18.34 14.51
CA THR A 63 7.15 -17.36 15.47
C THR A 63 6.31 -17.20 16.73
N TRP A 64 4.99 -17.34 16.61
CA TRP A 64 4.07 -17.04 17.70
C TRP A 64 3.16 -18.20 18.09
N GLY A 65 3.20 -19.31 17.34
CA GLY A 65 2.32 -20.45 17.59
C GLY A 65 0.84 -20.20 17.30
N VAL A 66 0.45 -18.99 16.88
CA VAL A 66 -0.95 -18.60 16.62
C VAL A 66 -1.19 -18.35 15.14
N TRP A 67 -2.44 -18.46 14.72
CA TRP A 67 -2.88 -18.11 13.38
C TRP A 67 -3.08 -16.59 13.26
N PRO A 68 -2.24 -15.86 12.52
CA PRO A 68 -2.37 -14.41 12.39
C PRO A 68 -3.57 -14.02 11.52
N GLY A 69 -4.07 -12.81 11.71
CA GLY A 69 -5.13 -12.27 10.85
C GLY A 69 -4.63 -11.97 9.45
N LEU A 70 -5.17 -12.68 8.45
CA LEU A 70 -4.72 -12.62 7.05
C LEU A 70 -5.02 -11.30 6.32
N VAL A 71 -5.84 -10.43 6.91
CA VAL A 71 -6.21 -9.13 6.32
C VAL A 71 -4.97 -8.28 6.03
N SER A 72 -4.00 -8.25 6.94
CA SER A 72 -2.76 -7.48 6.74
C SER A 72 -1.91 -8.04 5.59
N ALA A 73 -1.83 -9.37 5.48
CA ALA A 73 -1.10 -10.02 4.40
C ALA A 73 -1.75 -9.77 3.05
N TYR A 74 -3.08 -9.89 2.97
CA TYR A 74 -3.86 -9.59 1.77
C TYR A 74 -3.62 -8.16 1.26
N ILE A 75 -3.69 -7.15 2.13
CA ILE A 75 -3.41 -5.74 1.77
C ILE A 75 -1.96 -5.59 1.29
N THR A 76 -1.01 -6.29 1.92
CA THR A 76 0.41 -6.26 1.53
C THR A 76 0.59 -6.86 0.13
N GLY A 77 -0.02 -8.01 -0.16
CA GLY A 77 0.04 -8.66 -1.48
C GLY A 77 -0.61 -7.82 -2.58
N ILE A 78 -1.75 -7.17 -2.31
CA ILE A 78 -2.34 -6.19 -3.23
C ILE A 78 -1.36 -5.04 -3.49
N SER A 79 -0.78 -4.48 -2.42
CA SER A 79 0.16 -3.36 -2.54
C SER A 79 1.38 -3.73 -3.39
N VAL A 80 1.94 -4.93 -3.19
CA VAL A 80 3.04 -5.45 -4.02
C VAL A 80 2.61 -5.59 -5.49
N GLY A 81 1.42 -6.15 -5.75
CA GLY A 81 0.88 -6.30 -7.11
C GLY A 81 0.66 -4.97 -7.84
N ILE A 82 0.33 -3.90 -7.11
CA ILE A 82 0.18 -2.54 -7.67
C ILE A 82 1.54 -1.86 -7.90
N LEU A 83 2.49 -2.05 -6.98
CA LEU A 83 3.73 -1.24 -6.92
C LEU A 83 4.86 -1.79 -7.80
N ILE A 84 4.92 -3.10 -8.03
CA ILE A 84 5.96 -3.73 -8.86
C ILE A 84 5.44 -3.99 -10.27
N ARG A 85 6.26 -3.63 -11.26
CA ARG A 85 6.13 -4.06 -12.65
C ARG A 85 7.27 -5.02 -12.99
N SER A 86 6.93 -6.19 -13.50
CA SER A 86 7.86 -7.15 -14.07
C SER A 86 7.10 -8.14 -14.97
N PRO A 87 7.67 -8.58 -16.11
CA PRO A 87 7.07 -9.65 -16.89
C PRO A 87 7.14 -11.01 -16.19
N LEU A 88 8.00 -11.16 -15.18
CA LEU A 88 8.24 -12.41 -14.47
C LEU A 88 7.37 -12.52 -13.21
N PHE A 89 7.05 -13.75 -12.80
CA PHE A 89 6.26 -14.01 -11.58
C PHE A 89 7.10 -14.00 -10.31
N TRP A 90 8.37 -14.41 -10.39
CA TRP A 90 9.24 -14.54 -9.23
C TRP A 90 9.46 -13.22 -8.45
N PRO A 91 9.53 -12.02 -9.08
CA PRO A 91 9.71 -10.76 -8.35
C PRO A 91 8.53 -10.46 -7.43
N TYR A 92 7.31 -10.78 -7.86
CA TYR A 92 6.10 -10.63 -7.05
C TYR A 92 6.13 -11.54 -5.83
N VAL A 93 6.53 -12.80 -6.02
CA VAL A 93 6.67 -13.78 -4.92
C VAL A 93 7.74 -13.32 -3.94
N LEU A 94 8.94 -13.00 -4.44
CA LEU A 94 10.06 -12.60 -3.58
C LEU A 94 9.75 -11.30 -2.83
N CYS A 95 9.16 -10.31 -3.51
CA CYS A 95 8.74 -9.07 -2.87
C CYS A 95 7.74 -9.32 -1.75
N SER A 96 6.72 -10.15 -1.98
CA SER A 96 5.73 -10.51 -0.97
C SER A 96 6.35 -11.25 0.21
N VAL A 97 7.27 -12.19 -0.05
CA VAL A 97 8.00 -12.92 0.99
C VAL A 97 8.81 -11.95 1.86
N LEU A 98 9.62 -11.08 1.24
CA LEU A 98 10.44 -10.09 1.94
C LEU A 98 9.58 -9.09 2.72
N SER A 99 8.48 -8.64 2.13
CA SER A 99 7.52 -7.75 2.78
C SER A 99 6.99 -8.37 4.06
N ILE A 100 6.51 -9.60 3.99
CA ILE A 100 5.95 -10.28 5.16
C ILE A 100 7.04 -10.65 6.17
N ALA A 101 8.20 -11.15 5.73
CA ALA A 101 9.31 -11.48 6.61
C ALA A 101 9.77 -10.27 7.44
N SER A 102 9.79 -9.07 6.83
CA SER A 102 10.14 -7.82 7.51
C SER A 102 9.27 -7.57 8.75
N LYS A 103 7.98 -7.98 8.71
CA LYS A 103 7.07 -7.83 9.85
C LYS A 103 7.55 -8.58 11.07
N TYR A 104 8.28 -9.69 10.90
CA TYR A 104 8.73 -10.58 11.98
C TYR A 104 10.15 -10.28 12.42
N VAL A 105 11.04 -9.98 11.48
CA VAL A 105 12.47 -9.72 11.74
C VAL A 105 12.70 -8.29 12.22
N LEU A 106 12.10 -7.30 11.56
CA LEU A 106 12.43 -5.90 11.74
C LEU A 106 11.42 -5.23 12.67
N ARG A 107 11.56 -5.53 13.96
CA ARG A 107 10.67 -5.07 15.01
C ARG A 107 11.36 -4.20 16.05
N TRP A 108 10.64 -3.17 16.47
CA TRP A 108 11.02 -2.35 17.61
C TRP A 108 9.84 -2.26 18.58
N ARG A 109 10.09 -2.59 19.86
CA ARG A 109 9.07 -2.56 20.94
C ARG A 109 7.77 -3.31 20.58
N GLY A 110 7.92 -4.48 19.96
CA GLY A 110 6.78 -5.33 19.58
C GLY A 110 5.99 -4.87 18.35
N ARG A 111 6.43 -3.83 17.63
CA ARG A 111 5.81 -3.34 16.39
C ARG A 111 6.78 -3.46 15.22
N HIS A 112 6.28 -3.67 14.01
CA HIS A 112 7.11 -3.60 12.81
C HIS A 112 7.58 -2.16 12.61
N LEU A 113 8.84 -1.99 12.22
CA LEU A 113 9.45 -0.66 12.08
C LEU A 113 9.01 0.04 10.79
N TRP A 114 8.92 -0.71 9.70
CA TRP A 114 8.65 -0.18 8.36
C TRP A 114 7.33 -0.70 7.80
N ASN A 115 6.80 0.02 6.81
CA ASN A 115 5.69 -0.48 6.01
C ASN A 115 6.17 -1.72 5.23
N PRO A 116 5.56 -2.90 5.50
CA PRO A 116 5.98 -4.18 4.90
C PRO A 116 6.12 -4.13 3.39
N SER A 117 5.11 -3.60 2.68
CA SER A 117 5.13 -3.56 1.21
C SER A 117 6.22 -2.64 0.70
N ASN A 118 6.38 -1.45 1.29
CA ASN A 118 7.41 -0.50 0.86
C ASN A 118 8.82 -1.05 1.09
N PHE A 119 9.04 -1.81 2.18
CA PHE A 119 10.31 -2.48 2.43
C PHE A 119 10.62 -3.50 1.34
N GLY A 120 9.67 -4.39 1.01
CA GLY A 120 9.85 -5.37 -0.06
C GLY A 120 10.13 -4.71 -1.41
N VAL A 121 9.35 -3.70 -1.78
CA VAL A 121 9.53 -2.95 -3.04
C VAL A 121 10.90 -2.28 -3.10
N SER A 122 11.32 -1.62 -2.01
CA SER A 122 12.62 -0.94 -1.96
C SER A 122 13.78 -1.93 -2.13
N ILE A 123 13.69 -3.11 -1.51
CA ILE A 123 14.70 -4.16 -1.68
C ILE A 123 14.72 -4.68 -3.12
N MET A 124 13.54 -4.92 -3.71
CA MET A 124 13.48 -5.43 -5.08
C MET A 124 14.03 -4.43 -6.10
N LEU A 125 13.74 -3.14 -5.93
CA LEU A 125 14.33 -2.08 -6.76
C LEU A 125 15.85 -2.00 -6.61
N PHE A 126 16.39 -2.34 -5.44
CA PHE A 126 17.83 -2.35 -5.19
C PHE A 126 18.53 -3.62 -5.70
N LEU A 127 17.95 -4.80 -5.45
CA LEU A 127 18.56 -6.09 -5.77
C LEU A 127 18.31 -6.56 -7.20
N ALA A 128 17.20 -6.15 -7.81
CA ALA A 128 16.77 -6.62 -9.12
C ALA A 128 16.30 -5.47 -10.04
N PRO A 129 17.07 -4.37 -10.18
CA PRO A 129 16.67 -3.20 -10.98
C PRO A 129 16.47 -3.54 -12.46
N GLU A 130 17.15 -4.56 -12.97
CA GLU A 130 17.09 -4.99 -14.38
C GLU A 130 15.72 -5.58 -14.77
N VAL A 131 14.96 -6.08 -13.80
CA VAL A 131 13.70 -6.81 -14.03
C VAL A 131 12.52 -6.26 -13.26
N VAL A 132 12.76 -5.37 -12.28
CA VAL A 132 11.74 -4.69 -11.49
C VAL A 132 11.79 -3.20 -11.78
N ALA A 133 10.68 -2.68 -12.30
CA ALA A 133 10.48 -1.25 -12.43
C ALA A 133 9.50 -0.73 -11.38
N GLY A 134 9.78 0.46 -10.84
CA GLY A 134 8.80 1.25 -10.10
C GLY A 134 7.86 1.96 -11.07
N LEU A 135 6.59 2.10 -10.71
CA LEU A 135 5.60 2.72 -11.59
C LEU A 135 5.59 4.24 -11.39
N SER A 136 6.05 5.00 -12.39
CA SER A 136 6.03 6.47 -12.35
C SER A 136 4.62 7.06 -12.56
N ILE A 137 3.75 6.35 -13.29
CA ILE A 137 2.37 6.76 -13.61
C ILE A 137 1.45 5.54 -13.45
N GLN A 138 0.64 5.50 -12.38
CA GLN A 138 -0.30 4.39 -12.14
C GLN A 138 -1.77 4.74 -12.44
N TRP A 139 -2.12 6.03 -12.44
CA TRP A 139 -3.52 6.52 -12.42
C TRP A 139 -3.86 7.42 -13.60
N GLY A 140 -3.09 7.32 -14.70
CA GLY A 140 -3.13 8.26 -15.81
C GLY A 140 -2.80 9.69 -15.38
N ASN A 141 -3.07 10.66 -16.25
CA ASN A 141 -2.95 12.09 -15.97
C ASN A 141 -4.32 12.80 -16.10
N THR A 142 -5.39 12.10 -15.71
CA THR A 142 -6.75 12.62 -15.84
C THR A 142 -7.14 13.36 -14.57
N LEU A 143 -7.37 14.67 -14.69
CA LEU A 143 -7.69 15.54 -13.55
C LEU A 143 -8.89 15.03 -12.72
N SER A 144 -9.92 14.50 -13.37
CA SER A 144 -11.11 13.97 -12.68
C SER A 144 -10.77 12.85 -11.70
N VAL A 145 -9.92 11.90 -12.11
CA VAL A 145 -9.49 10.79 -11.26
C VAL A 145 -8.59 11.28 -10.13
N MET A 146 -7.68 12.22 -10.41
CA MET A 146 -6.83 12.83 -9.38
C MET A 146 -7.66 13.52 -8.30
N VAL A 147 -8.69 14.28 -8.68
CA VAL A 147 -9.60 14.95 -7.74
C VAL A 147 -10.35 13.94 -6.88
N ILE A 148 -10.87 12.86 -7.47
CA ILE A 148 -11.57 11.80 -6.71
C ILE A 148 -10.62 11.18 -5.67
N ILE A 149 -9.40 10.83 -6.07
CA ILE A 149 -8.39 10.25 -5.16
C ILE A 149 -8.04 11.24 -4.05
N TRP A 150 -7.86 12.52 -4.38
CA TRP A 150 -7.55 13.57 -3.40
C TRP A 150 -8.67 13.76 -2.38
N VAL A 151 -9.93 13.79 -2.82
CA VAL A 151 -11.09 13.95 -1.92
C VAL A 151 -11.23 12.73 -1.02
N LEU A 152 -11.20 11.52 -1.58
CA LEU A 152 -11.31 10.27 -0.80
C LEU A 152 -10.15 10.10 0.17
N GLY A 153 -8.92 10.37 -0.28
CA GLY A 153 -7.71 10.33 0.54
C GLY A 153 -7.74 11.35 1.68
N SER A 154 -8.14 12.59 1.38
CA SER A 154 -8.27 13.66 2.39
C SER A 154 -9.34 13.33 3.43
N ALA A 155 -10.51 12.82 3.00
CA ALA A 155 -11.58 12.41 3.91
C ALA A 155 -11.13 11.26 4.83
N ALA A 156 -10.41 10.27 4.28
CA ALA A 156 -9.85 9.17 5.07
C ALA A 156 -8.81 9.66 6.10
N LEU A 157 -7.91 10.55 5.68
CA LEU A 157 -6.88 11.14 6.56
C LEU A 157 -7.46 12.04 7.64
N TRP A 158 -8.53 12.78 7.31
CA TRP A 158 -9.28 13.59 8.26
C TRP A 158 -9.86 12.71 9.38
N ARG A 159 -10.49 11.59 9.01
CA ARG A 159 -11.01 10.60 9.97
C ARG A 159 -9.91 9.99 10.84
N LEU A 160 -8.73 9.78 10.30
CA LEU A 160 -7.57 9.25 11.03
C LEU A 160 -6.83 10.30 11.87
N ARG A 161 -7.18 11.60 11.74
CA ARG A 161 -6.49 12.75 12.35
C ARG A 161 -4.99 12.79 12.02
N ARG A 162 -4.61 12.29 10.84
CA ARG A 162 -3.22 12.21 10.36
C ARG A 162 -2.88 13.20 9.24
N PHE A 163 -3.78 14.16 8.98
CA PHE A 163 -3.61 15.13 7.89
C PHE A 163 -2.30 15.93 7.97
N HIS A 164 -1.80 16.19 9.20
CA HIS A 164 -0.52 16.85 9.43
C HIS A 164 0.66 16.17 8.74
N ILE A 165 0.68 14.83 8.63
CA ILE A 165 1.77 14.08 7.99
C ILE A 165 1.83 14.43 6.50
N CYS A 166 0.68 14.42 5.82
CA CYS A 166 0.59 14.78 4.41
C CYS A 166 0.89 16.25 4.16
N ALA A 167 0.39 17.15 5.01
CA ALA A 167 0.67 18.57 4.91
C ALA A 167 2.18 18.87 5.04
N VAL A 168 2.85 18.28 6.03
CA VAL A 168 4.31 18.44 6.23
C VAL A 168 5.07 17.89 5.02
N TYR A 169 4.66 16.75 4.47
CA TYR A 169 5.26 16.21 3.26
C TYR A 169 5.16 17.17 2.07
N VAL A 170 3.95 17.69 1.78
CA VAL A 170 3.72 18.62 0.66
C VAL A 170 4.51 19.91 0.85
N ILE A 171 4.48 20.49 2.05
CA ILE A 171 5.23 21.72 2.36
C ILE A 171 6.73 21.48 2.19
N SER A 172 7.25 20.36 2.70
CA SER A 172 8.67 20.02 2.57
C SER A 172 9.06 19.80 1.11
N PHE A 173 8.22 19.12 0.33
CA PHE A 173 8.44 18.89 -1.10
C PHE A 173 8.54 20.22 -1.86
N LEU A 174 7.58 21.13 -1.65
CA LEU A 174 7.60 22.46 -2.27
C LEU A 174 8.82 23.29 -1.82
N ALA A 175 9.17 23.24 -0.54
CA ALA A 175 10.35 23.92 -0.02
C ALA A 175 11.65 23.39 -0.65
N PHE A 176 11.81 22.08 -0.77
CA PHE A 176 12.98 21.49 -1.41
C PHE A 176 13.00 21.73 -2.93
N ALA A 177 11.84 21.75 -3.60
CA ALA A 177 11.75 22.12 -5.01
C ALA A 177 12.19 23.59 -5.23
N LEU A 178 11.77 24.51 -4.36
CA LEU A 178 12.21 25.90 -4.38
C LEU A 178 13.73 26.01 -4.18
N ILE A 179 14.28 25.30 -3.19
CA ILE A 179 15.71 25.28 -2.94
C ILE A 179 16.46 24.77 -4.18
N ARG A 180 16.00 23.68 -4.80
CA ARG A 180 16.60 23.14 -6.02
C ARG A 180 16.57 24.14 -7.18
N CYS A 181 15.44 24.83 -7.36
CA CYS A 181 15.25 25.88 -8.37
C CYS A 181 16.29 27.00 -8.20
N LEU A 182 16.51 27.46 -6.97
CA LEU A 182 17.52 28.49 -6.66
C LEU A 182 18.96 28.05 -7.00
N PHE A 183 19.27 26.75 -6.93
CA PHE A 183 20.60 26.22 -7.22
C PHE A 183 20.82 25.82 -8.68
N THR A 184 19.75 25.60 -9.46
CA THR A 184 19.84 24.97 -10.80
C THR A 184 19.45 25.94 -11.94
N ASP A 185 19.08 27.19 -11.64
CA ASP A 185 18.59 28.22 -12.60
C ASP A 185 17.44 27.74 -13.52
N GLN A 186 16.76 26.66 -13.14
CA GLN A 186 15.61 26.11 -13.87
C GLN A 186 14.32 26.71 -13.34
N ALA A 187 13.33 26.88 -14.22
CA ALA A 187 12.02 27.39 -13.82
C ALA A 187 11.36 26.47 -12.76
N TYR A 188 10.72 27.08 -11.77
CA TYR A 188 10.13 26.36 -10.64
C TYR A 188 9.11 25.29 -11.06
N LEU A 189 8.33 25.55 -12.11
CA LEU A 189 7.35 24.60 -12.64
C LEU A 189 7.97 23.33 -13.22
N THR A 190 9.25 23.35 -13.58
CA THR A 190 9.99 22.16 -14.06
C THR A 190 10.59 21.34 -12.91
N SER A 191 10.56 21.88 -11.69
CA SER A 191 11.11 21.25 -10.48
C SER A 191 10.06 20.57 -9.59
N ILE A 192 8.79 20.70 -9.94
CA ILE A 192 7.62 20.04 -9.34
C ILE A 192 7.18 18.90 -10.24
#